data_AF-A0A8S3EZ26-F1
#
_entry.id   AF-A0A8S3EZ26-F1
#
_cell.length_a   1.000
_cell.length_b   1.000
_cell.length_c   1.000
_cell.angle_alpha   90.00
_cell.angle_beta   90.00
_cell.angle_gamma   90.00
#
_symmetry.space_group_name_H-M   'P 1'
#
loop_
_entity.id
_entity.type
_entity.pdbx_description
1 polymer ?
#
loop_
_entity_poly.entity_id
_entity_poly.type
_entity_poly.pdbx_seq_one_letter_code
_entity_poly.pdbx_strand_id
1 'polypeptide(L)'
;EFLSQDNSDILIVDIDHDRIRSLNDYLSNQSYRGSAENLNRHFLQFQILPKIFKIELKQEISLLRKNKLNLSMDDCRQRLQNLFMSIFIQSCYNYKDYLNATFDIDLFVQSKQHTIELFLEWFTRTQMFELFIREKLDSNLKNSFAITFDSACEKYRRTLKKQIPQRITVKSVKRKAAIRANKQDNRI
;
A
#
# COMPACT_ATOMS: atom_id res chain seq x y z
N GLU A 1 41.21 -8.18 -20.29
CA GLU A 1 40.54 -8.01 -18.98
C GLU A 1 39.13 -8.55 -19.10
N PHE A 2 38.81 -9.67 -18.43
CA PHE A 2 37.43 -10.13 -18.31
C PHE A 2 36.76 -9.26 -17.26
N LEU A 3 35.94 -8.30 -17.68
CA LEU A 3 35.02 -7.61 -16.78
C LEU A 3 34.15 -8.67 -16.10
N SER A 4 34.38 -8.92 -14.82
CA SER A 4 33.45 -9.70 -14.01
C SER A 4 32.13 -8.95 -13.99
N GLN A 5 31.15 -9.46 -14.73
CA GLN A 5 29.82 -8.88 -14.80
C GLN A 5 29.21 -8.92 -13.40
N ASP A 6 29.05 -7.75 -12.78
CA ASP A 6 28.44 -7.65 -11.45
C ASP A 6 26.95 -7.93 -11.59
N ASN A 7 26.55 -9.12 -11.15
CA ASN A 7 25.18 -9.61 -11.24
C ASN A 7 24.44 -9.53 -9.90
N SER A 8 24.89 -8.69 -8.96
CA SER A 8 24.23 -8.48 -7.67
C SER A 8 22.77 -8.03 -7.81
N ASP A 9 22.45 -7.36 -8.92
CA ASP A 9 21.14 -6.76 -9.15
C ASP A 9 20.09 -7.77 -9.66
N ILE A 10 20.52 -8.99 -10.00
CA ILE A 10 19.61 -10.06 -10.41
C ILE A 10 19.16 -10.84 -9.17
N LEU A 11 17.85 -10.89 -8.94
CA LEU A 11 17.24 -11.67 -7.87
C LEU A 11 16.71 -13.00 -8.40
N ILE A 12 17.02 -14.08 -7.69
CA ILE A 12 16.49 -15.42 -7.92
C ILE A 12 15.50 -15.75 -6.83
N VAL A 13 14.28 -16.11 -7.25
CA VAL A 13 13.20 -16.60 -6.39
C VAL A 13 13.11 -18.11 -6.57
N ASP A 14 13.68 -18.84 -5.62
CA ASP A 14 13.60 -20.30 -5.54
C ASP A 14 12.30 -20.68 -4.82
N ILE A 15 11.30 -21.06 -5.62
CA ILE A 15 9.94 -21.33 -5.17
C ILE A 15 9.90 -22.62 -4.32
N ASP A 16 10.66 -23.64 -4.72
CA ASP A 16 10.64 -24.96 -4.07
C ASP A 16 11.22 -24.90 -2.66
N HIS A 17 12.23 -24.05 -2.45
CA HIS A 17 12.89 -23.88 -1.15
C HIS A 17 12.44 -22.64 -0.36
N ASP A 18 11.48 -21.86 -0.87
CA ASP A 18 10.99 -20.60 -0.31
C ASP A 18 12.14 -19.61 0.02
N ARG A 19 13.03 -19.38 -0.96
CA ARG A 19 14.23 -18.56 -0.79
C ARG A 19 14.34 -17.49 -1.86
N ILE A 20 14.83 -16.32 -1.46
CA ILE A 20 15.20 -15.23 -2.36
C ILE A 20 16.71 -14.99 -2.19
N ARG A 21 17.46 -14.98 -3.29
CA ARG A 21 18.92 -14.82 -3.31
C ARG A 21 19.32 -13.87 -4.43
N SER A 22 20.49 -13.23 -4.33
CA SER A 22 21.11 -12.62 -5.51
C SER A 22 21.64 -13.72 -6.45
N LEU A 23 21.80 -13.44 -7.75
CA LEU A 23 22.39 -14.37 -8.72
C LEU A 23 23.82 -14.76 -8.29
N ASN A 24 24.58 -13.81 -7.75
CA ASN A 24 25.91 -14.07 -7.20
C ASN A 24 25.87 -15.09 -6.06
N ASP A 25 24.94 -14.95 -5.10
CA ASP A 25 24.78 -15.90 -3.98
C ASP A 25 24.27 -17.28 -4.43
N TYR A 26 23.48 -17.32 -5.51
CA TYR A 26 22.96 -18.57 -6.06
C TYR A 26 24.06 -19.37 -6.77
N LEU A 27 24.87 -18.71 -7.61
CA LEU A 27 25.97 -19.35 -8.35
C LEU A 27 27.13 -19.77 -7.43
N SER A 28 27.42 -18.99 -6.38
CA SER A 28 28.50 -19.27 -5.44
C SER A 28 28.19 -20.42 -4.45
N ASN A 29 26.91 -20.77 -4.25
CA ASN A 29 26.50 -21.75 -3.24
C ASN A 29 26.55 -23.24 -3.68
N GLN A 30 27.34 -23.60 -4.70
CA GLN A 30 27.79 -24.99 -4.82
C GLN A 30 28.87 -25.36 -3.78
N SER A 31 29.37 -24.40 -2.99
CA SER A 31 30.29 -24.69 -1.88
C SER A 31 30.13 -23.67 -0.75
N TYR A 32 29.77 -24.18 0.44
CA TYR A 32 29.89 -23.52 1.75
C TYR A 32 29.08 -22.23 2.02
N ARG A 33 27.99 -22.43 2.78
CA ARG A 33 27.54 -21.64 3.95
C ARG A 33 28.09 -20.20 4.05
N GLY A 34 27.69 -19.33 3.12
CA GLY A 34 28.11 -17.93 3.06
C GLY A 34 26.99 -16.93 3.39
N SER A 35 27.15 -16.29 4.55
CA SER A 35 26.68 -14.96 5.00
C SER A 35 25.25 -14.47 4.67
N ALA A 36 24.37 -14.53 5.67
CA ALA A 36 23.09 -13.83 5.71
C ALA A 36 23.21 -12.29 5.79
N GLU A 37 24.42 -11.74 5.91
CA GLU A 37 24.64 -10.29 6.10
C GLU A 37 24.57 -9.50 4.78
N ASN A 38 24.84 -10.13 3.63
CA ASN A 38 24.83 -9.44 2.33
C ASN A 38 23.41 -9.20 1.78
N LEU A 39 22.45 -10.08 2.09
CA LEU A 39 21.04 -9.88 1.77
C LEU A 39 20.45 -8.64 2.46
N ASN A 40 20.95 -8.27 3.64
CA ASN A 40 20.44 -7.12 4.39
C ASN A 40 20.66 -5.80 3.66
N ARG A 41 21.74 -5.65 2.85
CA ARG A 41 21.95 -4.45 2.02
C ARG A 41 20.95 -4.34 0.87
N HIS A 42 20.59 -5.45 0.23
CA HIS A 42 19.52 -5.47 -0.79
C HIS A 42 18.12 -5.29 -0.18
N PHE A 43 17.88 -5.79 1.05
CA PHE A 43 16.63 -5.58 1.76
C PHE A 43 16.41 -4.13 2.24
N LEU A 44 17.47 -3.34 2.42
CA LEU A 44 17.34 -1.89 2.66
C LEU A 44 16.70 -1.17 1.47
N GLN A 45 16.93 -1.64 0.24
CA GLN A 45 16.30 -1.12 -0.98
C GLN A 45 14.79 -1.41 -1.02
N PHE A 46 14.30 -2.40 -0.27
CA PHE A 46 12.86 -2.71 -0.11
C PHE A 46 12.20 -1.98 1.08
N GLN A 47 12.86 -0.99 1.69
CA GLN A 47 12.22 -0.11 2.68
C GLN A 47 11.25 0.92 2.06
N ILE A 48 11.13 0.92 0.74
CA ILE A 48 10.29 1.85 -0.04
C ILE A 48 8.80 1.68 0.27
N LEU A 49 8.33 0.45 0.57
CA LEU A 49 6.90 0.24 0.85
C LEU A 49 6.53 0.70 2.28
N PRO A 50 5.49 1.56 2.46
CA PRO A 50 5.00 2.02 3.75
C PRO A 50 4.72 0.87 4.72
N LYS A 51 5.05 1.08 6.00
CA LYS A 51 4.85 0.07 7.06
C LYS A 51 3.40 -0.42 7.13
N ILE A 52 2.43 0.48 6.94
CA ILE A 52 1.00 0.13 6.95
C ILE A 52 0.67 -0.89 5.86
N PHE A 53 1.14 -0.69 4.62
CA PHE A 53 0.91 -1.63 3.52
C PHE A 53 1.63 -2.95 3.75
N LYS A 54 2.84 -2.93 4.34
CA LYS A 54 3.54 -4.17 4.74
C LYS A 54 2.73 -4.97 5.76
N ILE A 55 2.07 -4.30 6.71
CA ILE A 55 1.23 -4.95 7.71
C ILE A 55 -0.01 -5.56 7.06
N GLU A 56 -0.72 -4.79 6.22
CA GLU A 56 -1.91 -5.28 5.51
C GLU A 56 -1.59 -6.50 4.64
N LEU A 57 -0.49 -6.47 3.88
CA LEU A 57 0.01 -7.61 3.10
C LEU A 57 0.30 -8.83 3.97
N LYS A 58 1.04 -8.65 5.08
CA LYS A 58 1.36 -9.76 5.98
C LYS A 58 0.11 -10.37 6.62
N GLN A 59 -0.84 -9.53 7.04
CA GLN A 59 -2.08 -9.98 7.65
C GLN A 59 -2.91 -10.80 6.65
N GLU A 60 -3.12 -10.28 5.44
CA GLU A 60 -3.92 -10.97 4.44
C GLU A 60 -3.26 -12.28 3.98
N ILE A 61 -1.95 -12.27 3.70
CA ILE A 61 -1.21 -13.50 3.35
C ILE A 61 -1.30 -14.53 4.48
N SER A 62 -1.19 -14.10 5.74
CA SER A 62 -1.34 -14.99 6.90
C SER A 62 -2.75 -15.58 6.99
N LEU A 63 -3.79 -14.77 6.76
CA LEU A 63 -5.18 -15.23 6.74
C LEU A 63 -5.44 -16.23 5.60
N LEU A 64 -4.91 -15.97 4.40
CA LEU A 64 -5.03 -16.88 3.27
C LEU A 64 -4.32 -18.21 3.52
N ARG A 65 -3.12 -18.18 4.14
CA ARG A 65 -2.40 -19.39 4.53
C ARG A 65 -3.19 -20.23 5.55
N LYS A 66 -3.81 -19.59 6.55
CA LYS A 66 -4.60 -20.28 7.59
C LYS A 66 -5.91 -20.87 7.04
N ASN A 67 -6.53 -20.20 6.07
CA ASN A 67 -7.83 -20.58 5.50
C ASN A 67 -7.71 -21.33 4.17
N LYS A 68 -6.51 -21.81 3.79
CA LYS A 68 -6.23 -22.41 2.48
C LYS A 68 -7.17 -23.57 2.11
N LEU A 69 -7.65 -24.33 3.09
CA LEU A 69 -8.55 -25.46 2.87
C LEU A 69 -10.02 -25.04 2.62
N ASN A 70 -10.40 -23.82 2.97
CA ASN A 70 -11.78 -23.32 2.93
C ASN A 70 -12.04 -22.33 1.78
N LEU A 71 -11.00 -21.94 1.04
CA LEU A 71 -11.09 -20.96 -0.04
C LEU A 71 -10.68 -21.63 -1.35
N SER A 72 -11.41 -21.31 -2.42
CA SER A 72 -10.94 -21.68 -3.75
C SER A 72 -9.67 -20.90 -4.12
N MET A 73 -8.91 -21.40 -5.10
CA MET A 73 -7.77 -20.68 -5.64
C MET A 73 -8.16 -19.34 -6.27
N ASP A 74 -9.38 -19.27 -6.83
CA ASP A 74 -9.91 -18.04 -7.42
C ASP A 74 -10.23 -17.00 -6.34
N ASP A 75 -10.80 -17.41 -5.20
CA ASP A 75 -11.03 -16.51 -4.07
C ASP A 75 -9.71 -15.97 -3.50
N CYS A 76 -8.69 -16.82 -3.40
CA CYS A 76 -7.36 -16.40 -2.94
C CYS A 76 -6.76 -15.36 -3.89
N ARG A 77 -6.86 -15.60 -5.21
CA ARG A 77 -6.39 -14.67 -6.24
C ARG A 77 -7.14 -13.34 -6.16
N GLN A 78 -8.47 -13.38 -6.06
CA GLN A 78 -9.31 -12.20 -5.99
C GLN A 78 -9.00 -11.36 -4.75
N ARG A 79 -8.80 -12.00 -3.60
CA ARG A 79 -8.44 -11.32 -2.34
C ARG A 79 -7.09 -10.63 -2.44
N LEU A 80 -6.08 -11.31 -2.97
CA LEU A 80 -4.77 -10.70 -3.21
C LEU A 80 -4.86 -9.54 -4.20
N GLN A 81 -5.59 -9.71 -5.31
CA GLN A 81 -5.81 -8.65 -6.28
C GLN A 81 -6.47 -7.42 -5.64
N ASN A 82 -7.52 -7.63 -4.85
CA ASN A 82 -8.21 -6.55 -4.13
C ASN A 82 -7.29 -5.81 -3.17
N LEU A 83 -6.39 -6.54 -2.48
CA LEU A 83 -5.41 -5.94 -1.59
C LEU A 83 -4.39 -5.08 -2.33
N PHE A 84 -3.80 -5.60 -3.42
CA PHE A 84 -2.88 -4.82 -4.24
C PHE A 84 -3.56 -3.60 -4.85
N MET A 85 -4.80 -3.75 -5.33
CA MET A 85 -5.61 -2.62 -5.82
C MET A 85 -5.86 -1.59 -4.72
N SER A 86 -6.17 -2.01 -3.49
CA SER A 86 -6.36 -1.11 -2.35
C SER A 86 -5.10 -0.29 -2.09
N ILE A 87 -3.93 -0.93 -2.04
CA ILE A 87 -2.65 -0.24 -1.85
C ILE A 87 -2.41 0.80 -2.96
N PHE A 88 -2.70 0.42 -4.21
CA PHE A 88 -2.55 1.29 -5.35
C PHE A 88 -3.49 2.50 -5.30
N ILE A 89 -4.74 2.29 -4.93
CA ILE A 89 -5.74 3.36 -4.75
C ILE A 89 -5.29 4.29 -3.61
N GLN A 90 -4.93 3.75 -2.44
CA GLN A 90 -4.49 4.56 -1.31
C GLN A 90 -3.27 5.43 -1.66
N SER A 91 -2.35 4.87 -2.45
CA SER A 91 -1.15 5.58 -2.91
C SER A 91 -1.49 6.65 -3.94
N CYS A 92 -2.34 6.34 -4.93
CA CYS A 92 -2.47 7.14 -6.15
C CYS A 92 -3.85 7.81 -6.35
N TYR A 93 -4.77 7.78 -5.39
CA TYR A 93 -6.18 8.17 -5.62
C TYR A 93 -6.41 9.58 -6.22
N ASN A 94 -5.50 10.53 -6.00
CA ASN A 94 -5.59 11.92 -6.44
C ASN A 94 -4.77 12.18 -7.70
N TYR A 95 -4.26 11.15 -8.38
CA TYR A 95 -3.39 11.34 -9.56
C TYR A 95 -4.06 12.23 -10.64
N LYS A 96 -5.40 12.15 -10.78
CA LYS A 96 -6.15 13.00 -11.72
C LYS A 96 -6.03 14.49 -11.45
N ASP A 97 -5.76 14.91 -10.21
CA ASP A 97 -5.58 16.32 -9.87
C ASP A 97 -4.29 16.88 -10.49
N TYR A 98 -3.38 16.00 -10.93
CA TYR A 98 -2.09 16.31 -11.53
C TYR A 98 -2.02 15.89 -13.01
N LEU A 99 -3.15 15.41 -13.57
CA LEU A 99 -3.26 14.96 -14.95
C LEU A 99 -3.99 16.03 -15.77
N ASN A 100 -3.22 16.83 -16.52
CA ASN A 100 -3.73 17.83 -17.46
C ASN A 100 -3.33 17.41 -18.89
N ALA A 101 -2.78 18.33 -19.70
CA ALA A 101 -2.14 17.98 -20.97
C ALA A 101 -0.88 17.11 -20.77
N THR A 102 -0.26 17.23 -19.60
CA THR A 102 0.86 16.41 -19.11
C THR A 102 0.57 15.96 -17.68
N PHE A 103 1.42 15.08 -17.15
CA PHE A 103 1.35 14.65 -15.74
C PHE A 103 2.46 15.30 -14.93
N ASP A 104 2.09 16.04 -13.88
CA ASP A 104 3.05 16.69 -12.99
C ASP A 104 3.47 15.72 -11.87
N ILE A 105 4.59 15.04 -12.08
CA ILE A 105 5.10 14.01 -11.16
C ILE A 105 5.50 14.62 -9.82
N ASP A 106 6.18 15.76 -9.82
CA ASP A 106 6.74 16.35 -8.61
C ASP A 106 5.62 16.82 -7.67
N LEU A 107 4.62 17.54 -8.20
CA LEU A 107 3.46 17.95 -7.41
C LEU A 107 2.63 16.75 -6.93
N PHE A 108 2.51 15.70 -7.75
CA PHE A 108 1.79 14.48 -7.36
C PHE A 108 2.47 13.78 -6.19
N VAL A 109 3.78 13.60 -6.23
CA VAL A 109 4.56 12.94 -5.18
C VAL A 109 4.49 13.75 -3.88
N GLN A 110 4.72 15.06 -3.95
CA GLN A 110 4.69 15.98 -2.79
C GLN A 110 3.31 16.12 -2.15
N SER A 111 2.24 15.72 -2.85
CA SER A 111 0.87 15.78 -2.32
C SER A 111 0.57 14.78 -1.19
N LYS A 112 1.52 13.88 -0.90
CA LYS A 112 1.32 12.73 -0.02
C LYS A 112 1.99 12.90 1.33
N GLN A 113 1.59 12.04 2.27
CA GLN A 113 2.32 11.86 3.51
C GLN A 113 3.70 11.27 3.21
N HIS A 114 4.71 11.70 3.97
CA HIS A 114 6.12 11.37 3.75
C HIS A 114 6.42 9.87 3.49
N THR A 115 5.72 8.96 4.17
CA THR A 115 5.92 7.52 3.97
C THR A 115 5.43 7.05 2.59
N ILE A 116 4.32 7.60 2.10
CA ILE A 116 3.78 7.31 0.76
C ILE A 116 4.58 8.06 -0.30
N GLU A 117 5.08 9.27 0.02
CA GLU A 117 5.94 10.06 -0.85
C GLU A 117 7.17 9.26 -1.29
N LEU A 118 7.95 8.69 -0.35
CA LEU A 118 9.11 7.84 -0.68
C LEU A 118 8.76 6.64 -1.57
N PHE A 119 7.59 6.05 -1.37
CA PHE A 119 7.09 4.99 -2.24
C PHE A 119 6.82 5.49 -3.65
N LEU A 120 6.17 6.64 -3.77
CA LEU A 120 5.84 7.24 -5.05
C LEU A 120 7.10 7.76 -5.77
N GLU A 121 8.08 8.32 -5.08
CA GLU A 121 9.36 8.73 -5.68
C GLU A 121 10.03 7.59 -6.46
N TRP A 122 10.00 6.38 -5.91
CA TRP A 122 10.48 5.19 -6.60
C TRP A 122 9.48 4.73 -7.66
N PHE A 123 8.20 4.61 -7.29
CA PHE A 123 7.20 3.98 -8.12
C PHE A 123 6.93 4.76 -9.43
N THR A 124 6.94 6.09 -9.38
CA THR A 124 6.72 6.94 -10.56
C THR A 124 7.87 6.87 -11.57
N ARG A 125 9.03 6.35 -11.18
CA ARG A 125 10.18 6.08 -12.07
C ARG A 125 10.08 4.71 -12.77
N THR A 126 9.09 3.90 -12.45
CA THR A 126 8.91 2.58 -13.06
C THR A 126 8.21 2.69 -14.40
N GLN A 127 8.57 1.80 -15.33
CA GLN A 127 7.88 1.68 -16.62
C GLN A 127 6.38 1.38 -16.46
N MET A 128 6.00 0.68 -15.40
CA MET A 128 4.59 0.40 -15.10
C MET A 128 3.80 1.70 -14.87
N PHE A 129 4.35 2.66 -14.12
CA PHE A 129 3.69 3.93 -13.89
C PHE A 129 3.66 4.80 -15.16
N GLU A 130 4.76 4.82 -15.91
CA GLU A 130 4.82 5.53 -17.19
C GLU A 130 3.73 5.05 -18.16
N LEU A 131 3.60 3.73 -18.34
CA LEU A 131 2.58 3.12 -19.18
C LEU A 131 1.17 3.46 -18.68
N PHE A 132 0.96 3.42 -17.37
CA PHE A 132 -0.31 3.80 -16.75
C PHE A 132 -0.68 5.26 -17.07
N ILE A 133 0.23 6.22 -16.89
CA ILE A 133 -0.05 7.63 -17.18
C ILE A 133 -0.25 7.88 -18.67
N ARG A 134 0.57 7.28 -19.53
CA ARG A 134 0.44 7.40 -20.98
C ARG A 134 -0.93 6.93 -21.46
N GLU A 135 -1.41 5.80 -20.93
CA GLU A 135 -2.74 5.29 -21.23
C GLU A 135 -3.84 6.25 -20.75
N LYS A 136 -3.64 6.97 -19.65
CA LYS A 136 -4.60 7.97 -19.15
C LYS A 136 -4.64 9.26 -19.97
N LEU A 137 -3.54 9.61 -20.64
CA LEU A 137 -3.48 10.77 -21.54
C LEU A 137 -4.04 10.45 -22.92
N ASP A 138 -3.98 9.19 -23.37
CA ASP A 138 -4.54 8.77 -24.65
C ASP A 138 -6.05 8.54 -24.56
N SER A 139 -6.83 9.49 -25.08
CA SER A 139 -8.29 9.47 -25.10
C SER A 139 -8.89 8.37 -25.98
N ASN A 140 -8.10 7.70 -26.84
CA ASN A 140 -8.55 6.60 -27.68
C ASN A 140 -8.51 5.24 -26.98
N LEU A 141 -7.79 5.12 -25.86
CA LEU A 141 -7.63 3.87 -25.13
C LEU A 141 -8.68 3.73 -24.02
N LYS A 142 -9.76 3.01 -24.33
CA LYS A 142 -10.76 2.60 -23.32
C LYS A 142 -10.39 1.28 -22.68
N ASN A 143 -9.43 1.31 -21.76
CA ASN A 143 -9.09 0.13 -20.97
C ASN A 143 -10.06 -0.06 -19.79
N SER A 144 -10.67 -1.24 -19.68
CA SER A 144 -11.60 -1.60 -18.60
C SER A 144 -10.96 -1.51 -17.21
N PHE A 145 -9.66 -1.85 -17.09
CA PHE A 145 -8.93 -1.72 -15.84
C PHE A 145 -8.83 -0.26 -15.40
N ALA A 146 -8.46 0.64 -16.33
CA ALA A 146 -8.33 2.06 -16.07
C ALA A 146 -9.65 2.68 -15.58
N ILE A 147 -10.79 2.28 -16.14
CA ILE A 147 -12.12 2.75 -15.72
C ILE A 147 -12.46 2.24 -14.30
N THR A 148 -12.19 0.96 -14.05
CA THR A 148 -12.42 0.35 -12.72
C THR A 148 -11.58 1.04 -11.65
N PHE A 149 -10.31 1.29 -11.95
CA PHE A 149 -9.40 2.00 -11.05
C PHE A 149 -9.88 3.43 -10.73
N ASP A 150 -10.36 4.16 -11.74
CA ASP A 150 -10.89 5.53 -11.56
C ASP A 150 -12.09 5.59 -10.63
N SER A 151 -13.04 4.68 -10.86
CA SER A 151 -14.23 4.55 -10.02
C SER A 151 -13.84 4.23 -8.57
N ALA A 152 -12.84 3.36 -8.38
CA ALA A 152 -12.35 2.99 -7.07
C ALA A 152 -11.61 4.15 -6.36
N CYS A 153 -10.83 4.94 -7.09
CA CYS A 153 -10.19 6.16 -6.57
C CYS A 153 -11.24 7.18 -6.10
N GLU A 154 -12.28 7.44 -6.91
CA GLU A 154 -13.35 8.35 -6.54
C GLU A 154 -14.14 7.87 -5.31
N LYS A 155 -14.40 6.56 -5.22
CA LYS A 155 -15.01 5.97 -4.04
C LYS A 155 -14.16 6.20 -2.79
N TYR A 156 -12.84 6.01 -2.88
CA TYR A 156 -11.90 6.23 -1.78
C TYR A 156 -11.79 7.72 -1.39
N ARG A 157 -11.78 8.64 -2.35
CA ARG A 157 -11.84 10.10 -2.08
C ARG A 157 -13.07 10.47 -1.26
N ARG A 158 -14.23 9.90 -1.59
CA ARG A 158 -15.49 10.15 -0.86
C ARG A 158 -15.43 9.62 0.58
N THR A 159 -14.73 8.51 0.85
CA THR A 159 -14.60 8.00 2.22
C THR A 159 -13.68 8.87 3.07
N LEU A 160 -12.59 9.41 2.51
CA LEU A 160 -11.71 10.35 3.21
C LEU A 160 -12.46 11.64 3.60
N LYS A 161 -13.25 12.21 2.69
CA LYS A 161 -14.04 13.42 2.95
C LYS A 161 -15.07 13.24 4.08
N LYS A 162 -15.58 12.02 4.28
CA LYS A 162 -16.52 11.69 5.35
C LYS A 162 -15.87 11.52 6.72
N GLN A 163 -14.56 11.27 6.78
CA GLN A 163 -13.83 11.04 8.03
C GLN A 163 -13.28 12.31 8.69
N ILE A 164 -13.48 13.50 8.09
CA ILE A 164 -13.19 14.77 8.77
C ILE A 164 -14.32 15.01 9.79
N PRO A 165 -14.07 14.98 11.12
CA PRO A 165 -15.08 15.40 12.08
C PRO A 165 -15.32 16.89 11.85
N GLN A 166 -16.54 17.26 11.47
CA GLN A 166 -16.97 18.64 11.66
C GLN A 166 -16.76 18.97 13.13
N ARG A 167 -15.87 19.92 13.40
CA ARG A 167 -15.61 20.47 14.73
C ARG A 167 -16.94 21.03 15.23
N ILE A 168 -17.68 20.24 16.01
CA ILE A 168 -18.88 20.71 16.70
C ILE A 168 -18.41 21.79 17.66
N THR A 169 -18.71 23.04 17.34
CA THR A 169 -18.65 24.16 18.28
C THR A 169 -19.67 23.87 19.38
N VAL A 170 -19.19 23.36 20.51
CA VAL A 170 -20.02 23.18 21.70
C VAL A 170 -20.42 24.56 22.20
N LYS A 171 -21.66 24.97 21.89
CA LYS A 171 -22.34 26.03 22.63
C LYS A 171 -22.43 25.59 24.08
N SER A 172 -21.75 26.29 24.96
CA SER A 172 -21.77 26.09 26.41
C SER A 172 -23.19 26.30 26.94
N VAL A 173 -23.93 25.22 27.18
CA VAL A 173 -25.21 25.26 27.89
C VAL A 173 -24.92 25.18 29.39
N LYS A 174 -25.09 26.32 30.08
CA LYS A 174 -25.11 26.42 31.55
C LYS A 174 -26.20 25.49 32.11
N ARG A 175 -25.83 24.44 32.85
CA ARG A 175 -26.78 23.64 33.63
C ARG A 175 -27.07 24.35 34.96
N LYS A 176 -28.32 24.79 35.13
CA LYS A 176 -28.92 25.13 36.43
C LYS A 176 -29.01 23.85 37.27
N ALA A 177 -28.45 23.86 38.47
CA ALA A 177 -28.67 22.83 39.47
C ALA A 177 -30.06 23.02 40.10
N ALA A 178 -30.86 21.95 40.15
CA ALA A 178 -32.08 21.88 40.93
C ALA A 178 -31.92 20.78 41.98
N ILE A 179 -31.77 21.19 43.23
CA ILE A 179 -31.73 20.33 44.41
C ILE A 179 -33.17 19.85 44.67
N ARG A 180 -33.40 18.53 44.68
CA ARG A 180 -34.65 17.93 45.17
C ARG A 180 -34.42 17.30 46.54
N ALA A 181 -35.18 17.78 47.49
CA ALA A 181 -35.28 17.31 48.86
C ALA A 181 -36.15 16.04 48.99
N ASN A 182 -35.86 15.29 50.05
CA ASN A 182 -36.74 14.39 50.81
C ASN A 182 -37.35 13.16 50.13
N LYS A 183 -36.88 11.97 50.52
CA LYS A 183 -37.54 11.18 51.59
C LYS A 183 -36.75 9.88 51.81
N GLN A 184 -36.15 9.76 52.99
CA GLN A 184 -35.68 8.49 53.53
C GLN A 184 -36.40 8.32 54.86
N ASP A 185 -37.46 7.52 54.86
CA ASP A 185 -38.16 7.08 56.07
C ASP A 185 -38.14 5.55 56.10
N ASN A 186 -37.24 5.06 56.95
CA ASN A 186 -37.39 3.98 57.92
C ASN A 186 -38.11 2.69 57.53
N ARG A 187 -37.37 1.57 57.62
CA ARG A 187 -37.71 0.41 58.49
C ARG A 187 -36.44 -0.32 58.95
N ILE A 188 -36.19 -0.28 60.26
CA ILE A 188 -35.88 -1.47 61.06
C ILE A 188 -37.23 -1.91 61.64
#